data_AF-A0A1V2JIY7-F1
#
_entry.id   AF-A0A1V2JIY7-F1
#
_cell.length_a   1.000
_cell.length_b   1.000
_cell.length_c   1.000
_cell.angle_alpha   90.00
_cell.angle_beta   90.00
_cell.angle_gamma   90.00
#
_symmetry.space_group_name_H-M   'P 1'
#
loop_
_entity.id
_entity.type
_entity.pdbx_description
1 polymer ?
#
loop_
_entity_poly.entity_id
_entity_poly.type
_entity_poly.pdbx_seq_one_letter_code
_entity_poly.pdbx_strand_id
1 'polypeptide(L)'
;MQVDLEADGASVEGLPRFQQGQFHARRLRQAGISLTVLAVAGWVLALFVALFAPLSIWPVVLINCASALLLLVAGLQSAWWVADWRAQALEEPAVEVPLEDPGRYARFMLRFAKQIGAPVLWLGGWSLLALISVVEFWNLGLPAAPVGQSASIGAALALALAFGLLVFERRLAQETTAQWPEAAQLAQLSRVAIVCLVLSAICLLFAGAESVWPLRLAVLIGLLPALVSLEFVLRAMLSLFSPRQPRLEPRLMAQSFIAGLLRWPPQPLLALQHELHNRFGIDLRQIWAFTYMRRAFLPVLLVVLAVGWALTGVHEVPLQGRGIYERFGKPVEVFGPGLHAGLPWPLGRVISVENGVVHELATSVSDAATPELAPAEGPAPLIANRLWDASHVNDKSQVIASSSGDKQSFQIVNMDVRFVYRIGLTDQAALAATYNSANVPSLIRSTASRILVHDFASRTLDELLGEQRTSLADEIGRAVQADLQRLDSGVEILATVVEAIHPPAGAANAYHGVQAAQIGAQALISRERGAASEQTNQALLQASTARDQATATAREVNAGAQAANLRFAAEQKAYATAGQAFVLEQYLGQLSQGLAHAKLLILDHRLGADGAPTIDLRSFTLPADPSQPRKAVQ
;
A
#
# COMPACT_ATOMS: atom_id res chain seq x y z
N MET A 1 24.29 43.50 44.91
CA MET A 1 25.33 43.38 45.97
C MET A 1 24.75 42.46 47.03
N GLN A 2 25.46 41.37 47.35
CA GLN A 2 25.03 40.43 48.39
C GLN A 2 25.24 41.09 49.76
N VAL A 3 24.31 40.91 50.68
CA VAL A 3 24.46 41.36 52.07
C VAL A 3 25.10 40.24 52.89
N ASP A 4 26.11 40.60 53.68
CA ASP A 4 26.71 39.73 54.68
C ASP A 4 26.19 40.13 56.06
N LEU A 5 25.52 39.20 56.74
CA LEU A 5 24.89 39.45 58.04
C LEU A 5 25.92 39.69 59.16
N GLU A 6 27.20 39.32 59.00
CA GLU A 6 28.25 39.58 60.00
C GLU A 6 28.90 40.97 59.87
N ALA A 7 29.04 41.48 58.64
CA ALA A 7 29.70 42.76 58.38
C ALA A 7 28.75 43.96 58.46
N ASP A 8 27.47 43.79 58.10
CA ASP A 8 26.50 44.88 57.92
C ASP A 8 25.43 44.95 59.04
N GLY A 9 25.73 44.44 60.24
CA GLY A 9 24.83 44.14 61.38
C GLY A 9 23.93 45.25 61.95
N ALA A 10 23.71 46.37 61.24
CA ALA A 10 22.78 47.43 61.61
C ALA A 10 21.96 48.02 60.43
N SER A 11 22.01 47.47 59.21
CA SER A 11 21.38 48.11 58.02
C SER A 11 20.36 47.26 57.24
N VAL A 12 20.08 46.02 57.67
CA VAL A 12 19.18 45.10 56.94
C VAL A 12 17.70 45.52 57.04
N GLU A 13 17.29 46.11 58.16
CA GLU A 13 15.92 46.59 58.41
C GLU A 13 15.50 47.75 57.49
N GLY A 14 16.46 48.53 56.97
CA GLY A 14 16.21 49.66 56.07
C GLY A 14 16.09 49.27 54.59
N LEU A 15 16.35 48.01 54.22
CA LEU A 15 16.33 47.57 52.84
C LEU A 15 14.93 47.09 52.43
N PRO A 16 14.29 47.69 51.40
CA PRO A 16 12.92 47.34 51.02
C PRO A 16 12.76 45.88 50.58
N ARG A 17 13.81 45.26 50.03
CA ARG A 17 13.85 43.83 49.65
C ARG A 17 13.77 42.85 50.82
N PHE A 18 14.18 43.25 52.02
CA PHE A 18 14.07 42.43 53.23
C PHE A 18 12.68 42.61 53.86
N GLN A 19 12.20 43.85 54.02
CA GLN A 19 10.86 44.14 54.56
C GLN A 19 9.73 43.46 53.77
N GLN A 20 9.87 43.38 52.45
CA GLN A 20 8.88 42.72 51.59
C GLN A 20 9.13 41.22 51.39
N GLY A 21 10.15 40.63 52.04
CA GLY A 21 10.58 39.24 51.86
C GLY A 21 9.46 38.23 52.09
N GLN A 22 8.71 38.38 53.19
CA GLN A 22 7.56 37.50 53.50
C GLN A 22 6.43 37.59 52.45
N PHE A 23 6.15 38.81 51.97
CA PHE A 23 5.12 39.02 50.93
C PHE A 23 5.52 38.36 49.61
N HIS A 24 6.77 38.56 49.18
CA HIS A 24 7.33 37.93 47.99
C HIS A 24 7.36 36.41 48.12
N ALA A 25 7.74 35.87 49.29
CA ALA A 25 7.76 34.44 49.54
C ALA A 25 6.36 33.80 49.42
N ARG A 26 5.33 34.38 50.04
CA ARG A 26 3.94 33.87 49.95
C ARG A 26 3.45 33.84 48.51
N ARG A 27 3.70 34.92 47.77
CA ARG A 27 3.24 35.06 46.38
C ARG A 27 3.97 34.12 45.42
N LEU A 28 5.28 33.97 45.58
CA LEU A 28 6.09 33.00 44.82
C LEU A 28 5.64 31.56 45.08
N ARG A 29 5.32 31.23 46.33
CA ARG A 29 4.81 29.90 46.70
C ARG A 29 3.45 29.62 46.07
N GLN A 30 2.51 30.57 46.12
CA GLN A 30 1.19 30.41 45.50
C GLN A 30 1.30 30.28 43.97
N ALA A 31 2.08 31.14 43.32
CA ALA A 31 2.33 31.05 41.88
C ALA A 31 3.01 29.72 41.51
N GLY A 32 4.02 29.30 42.27
CA GLY A 32 4.70 28.02 42.09
C GLY A 32 3.73 26.84 42.14
N ILE A 33 2.89 26.74 43.17
CA ILE A 33 1.90 25.67 43.32
C ILE A 33 0.91 25.65 42.14
N SER A 34 0.36 26.81 41.77
CA SER A 34 -0.60 26.90 40.66
C SER A 34 0.00 26.43 39.32
N LEU A 35 1.25 26.80 39.04
CA LEU A 35 1.96 26.41 37.82
C LEU A 35 2.40 24.94 37.86
N THR A 36 2.75 24.40 39.03
CA THR A 36 3.03 22.95 39.17
C THR A 36 1.80 22.12 38.86
N VAL A 37 0.63 22.48 39.39
CA VAL A 37 -0.63 21.76 39.10
C VAL A 37 -0.92 21.75 37.60
N LEU A 38 -0.78 22.90 36.97
CA LEU A 38 -0.99 23.05 35.53
C LEU A 38 0.02 22.26 34.69
N ALA A 39 1.31 22.32 35.05
CA ALA A 39 2.36 21.61 34.33
C ALA A 39 2.21 20.08 34.45
N VAL A 40 1.88 19.58 35.65
CA VAL A 40 1.59 18.16 35.88
C VAL A 40 0.33 17.72 35.13
N ALA A 41 -0.73 18.53 35.12
CA ALA A 41 -1.94 18.23 34.35
C ALA A 41 -1.64 18.12 32.84
N GLY A 42 -0.85 19.04 32.30
CA GLY A 42 -0.39 18.99 30.90
C GLY A 42 0.45 17.74 30.60
N TRP A 43 1.35 17.37 31.51
CA TRP A 43 2.19 16.17 31.39
C TRP A 43 1.38 14.86 31.46
N VAL A 44 0.43 14.75 32.39
CA VAL A 44 -0.49 13.60 32.50
C VAL A 44 -1.37 13.48 31.26
N LEU A 45 -1.89 14.61 30.74
CA LEU A 45 -2.65 14.61 29.50
C LEU A 45 -1.79 14.17 28.31
N ALA A 46 -0.53 14.58 28.26
CA ALA A 46 0.40 14.15 27.21
C ALA A 46 0.63 12.64 27.22
N LEU A 47 0.85 12.05 28.40
CA LEU A 47 0.99 10.60 28.56
C LEU A 47 -0.28 9.85 28.15
N PHE A 48 -1.44 10.35 28.56
CA PHE A 48 -2.72 9.76 28.19
C PHE A 48 -2.88 9.75 26.66
N VAL A 49 -2.63 10.89 26.00
CA VAL A 49 -2.72 10.96 24.54
C VAL A 49 -1.66 10.08 23.86
N ALA A 50 -0.45 9.99 24.42
CA ALA A 50 0.60 9.12 23.88
C ALA A 50 0.21 7.63 23.90
N LEU A 51 -0.57 7.20 24.90
CA LEU A 51 -1.04 5.81 25.02
C LEU A 51 -2.05 5.42 23.92
N PHE A 52 -2.92 6.36 23.52
CA PHE A 52 -4.01 6.09 22.56
C PHE A 52 -3.73 6.61 21.14
N ALA A 53 -2.89 7.65 21.00
CA ALA A 53 -2.57 8.32 19.75
C ALA A 53 -1.09 8.77 19.71
N PRO A 54 -0.13 7.83 19.72
CA PRO A 54 1.31 8.12 19.81
C PRO A 54 1.86 8.91 18.61
N LEU A 55 1.19 8.84 17.46
CA LEU A 55 1.57 9.55 16.23
C LEU A 55 0.93 10.94 16.09
N SER A 56 0.18 11.41 17.09
CA SER A 56 -0.45 12.74 17.03
C SER A 56 0.51 13.87 17.42
N ILE A 57 0.16 15.10 17.06
CA ILE A 57 0.89 16.32 17.45
C ILE A 57 0.85 16.61 18.96
N TRP A 58 -0.17 16.07 19.65
CA TRP A 58 -0.54 16.47 21.01
C TRP A 58 0.52 16.16 22.08
N PRO A 59 1.11 14.94 22.14
CA PRO A 59 2.13 14.64 23.14
C PRO A 59 3.29 15.63 23.07
N VAL A 60 3.79 15.96 21.88
CA VAL A 60 4.89 16.89 21.68
C VAL A 60 4.54 18.29 22.17
N VAL A 61 3.38 18.81 21.78
CA VAL A 61 2.93 20.16 22.17
C VAL A 61 2.72 20.25 23.69
N LEU A 62 2.04 19.27 24.27
CA LEU A 62 1.74 19.26 25.71
C LEU A 62 3.02 19.11 26.55
N ILE A 63 3.96 18.25 26.14
CA ILE A 63 5.24 18.08 26.82
C ILE A 63 6.08 19.35 26.72
N ASN A 64 6.18 19.98 25.54
CA ASN A 64 6.96 21.21 25.39
C ASN A 64 6.40 22.36 26.26
N CYS A 65 5.08 22.50 26.32
CA CYS A 65 4.42 23.48 27.18
C CYS A 65 4.59 23.15 28.66
N ALA A 66 4.37 21.88 29.06
CA ALA A 66 4.54 21.42 30.45
C ALA A 66 5.98 21.59 30.93
N SER A 67 6.97 21.21 30.13
CA SER A 67 8.39 21.36 30.42
C SER A 67 8.79 22.84 30.58
N ALA A 68 8.27 23.74 29.74
CA ALA A 68 8.54 25.16 29.89
C ALA A 68 7.92 25.75 31.18
N LEU A 69 6.72 25.27 31.57
CA LEU A 69 6.09 25.64 32.85
C LEU A 69 6.84 25.06 34.05
N LEU A 70 7.35 23.83 33.98
CA LEU A 70 8.18 23.22 35.03
C LEU A 70 9.47 23.98 35.26
N LEU A 71 10.11 24.49 34.21
CA LEU A 71 11.31 25.32 34.35
C LEU A 71 10.98 26.68 35.00
N LEU A 72 9.81 27.26 34.70
CA LEU A 72 9.32 28.44 35.40
C LEU A 72 9.04 28.15 36.89
N VAL A 73 8.45 26.98 37.20
CA VAL A 73 8.26 26.50 38.58
C VAL A 73 9.60 26.38 39.30
N ALA A 74 10.60 25.77 38.66
CA ALA A 74 11.95 25.66 39.22
C ALA A 74 12.57 27.04 39.51
N GLY A 75 12.33 28.02 38.62
CA GLY A 75 12.70 29.42 38.83
C GLY A 75 12.01 30.06 40.03
N LEU A 76 10.69 29.94 40.11
CA LEU A 76 9.89 30.48 41.21
C LEU A 76 10.23 29.83 42.55
N GLN A 77 10.48 28.52 42.56
CA GLN A 77 10.93 27.81 43.75
C GLN A 77 12.32 28.28 44.16
N SER A 78 13.28 28.41 43.24
CA SER A 78 14.60 28.97 43.57
C SER A 78 14.51 30.39 44.14
N ALA A 79 13.61 31.23 43.62
CA ALA A 79 13.39 32.58 44.14
C ALA A 79 12.68 32.59 45.50
N TRP A 80 11.76 31.64 45.72
CA TRP A 80 11.07 31.47 46.99
C TRP A 80 12.05 31.20 48.13
N TRP A 81 13.04 30.32 47.92
CA TRP A 81 14.07 30.03 48.92
C TRP A 81 14.90 31.27 49.30
N VAL A 82 15.18 32.15 48.34
CA VAL A 82 15.90 33.41 48.61
C VAL A 82 15.03 34.40 49.39
N ALA A 83 13.74 34.52 49.02
CA ALA A 83 12.80 35.39 49.71
C ALA A 83 12.49 34.90 51.14
N ASP A 84 12.39 33.59 51.33
CA ASP A 84 12.17 32.94 52.63
C ASP A 84 13.40 33.12 53.54
N TRP A 85 14.62 33.00 53.00
CA TRP A 85 15.84 33.32 53.74
C TRP A 85 15.88 34.80 54.17
N ARG A 86 15.48 35.74 53.29
CA ARG A 86 15.41 37.18 53.66
C ARG A 86 14.36 37.46 54.73
N ALA A 87 13.25 36.73 54.73
CA ALA A 87 12.22 36.83 55.76
C ALA A 87 12.72 36.30 57.11
N GLN A 88 13.42 35.16 57.11
CA GLN A 88 14.01 34.57 58.32
C GLN A 88 15.16 35.41 58.89
N ALA A 89 15.91 36.13 58.04
CA ALA A 89 16.96 37.04 58.49
C ALA A 89 16.44 38.26 59.27
N LEU A 90 15.13 38.56 59.21
CA LEU A 90 14.46 39.61 59.99
C LEU A 90 13.77 39.08 61.26
N GLU A 91 13.60 37.77 61.39
CA GLU A 91 13.04 37.14 62.58
C GLU A 91 14.19 36.75 63.53
N GLU A 92 14.04 36.96 64.83
CA GLU A 92 15.05 36.53 65.82
C GLU A 92 15.32 35.02 65.70
N PRO A 93 16.58 34.56 65.88
CA PRO A 93 16.95 33.17 65.64
C PRO A 93 16.12 32.22 66.51
N ALA A 94 15.35 31.36 65.86
CA ALA A 94 14.60 30.31 66.54
C ALA A 94 15.58 29.36 67.27
N VAL A 95 15.30 29.13 68.55
CA VAL A 95 16.03 28.17 69.40
C VAL A 95 16.01 26.79 68.73
N GLU A 96 17.19 26.24 68.42
CA GLU A 96 17.33 24.88 67.87
C GLU A 96 16.75 23.87 68.87
N VAL A 97 15.60 23.27 68.52
CA VAL A 97 15.07 22.11 69.23
C VAL A 97 15.91 20.89 68.83
N PRO A 98 16.48 20.12 69.78
CA PRO A 98 17.26 18.92 69.43
C PRO A 98 16.33 17.87 68.80
N LEU A 99 16.58 17.51 67.54
CA LEU A 99 15.92 16.36 66.92
C LEU A 99 16.48 15.04 67.47
N GLU A 100 15.60 14.08 67.75
CA GLU A 100 15.94 12.69 68.06
C GLU A 100 16.87 12.06 67.01
N ASP A 101 17.78 11.22 67.49
CA ASP A 101 18.96 10.70 66.79
C ASP A 101 18.58 9.85 65.54
N PRO A 102 18.79 10.33 64.30
CA PRO A 102 18.42 9.58 63.11
C PRO A 102 19.39 8.41 62.85
N GLY A 103 18.85 7.25 62.46
CA GLY A 103 19.62 6.05 62.09
C GLY A 103 20.70 6.30 61.02
N ARG A 104 21.68 5.38 60.84
CA ARG A 104 22.85 5.58 59.95
C ARG A 104 22.51 6.05 58.53
N TYR A 105 21.45 5.51 57.93
CA TYR A 105 20.96 5.91 56.60
C TYR A 105 20.41 7.35 56.61
N ALA A 106 19.63 7.69 57.63
CA ALA A 106 19.11 9.04 57.81
C ALA A 106 20.23 10.05 58.07
N ARG A 107 21.30 9.68 58.79
CA ARG A 107 22.50 10.53 58.95
C ARG A 107 23.26 10.77 57.65
N PHE A 108 23.40 9.75 56.80
CA PHE A 108 24.01 9.90 55.49
C PHE A 108 23.16 10.83 54.61
N MET A 109 21.84 10.60 54.56
CA MET A 109 20.90 11.45 53.84
C MET A 109 20.84 12.88 54.39
N LEU A 110 20.89 13.09 55.71
CA LEU A 110 20.95 14.42 56.32
C LEU A 110 22.27 15.12 56.04
N ARG A 111 23.42 14.41 56.03
CA ARG A 111 24.72 15.00 55.66
C ARG A 111 24.74 15.39 54.18
N PHE A 112 24.26 14.52 53.31
CA PHE A 112 24.12 14.77 51.89
C PHE A 112 23.15 15.94 51.61
N ALA A 113 22.00 15.96 52.29
CA ALA A 113 21.01 17.04 52.20
C ALA A 113 21.51 18.36 52.80
N LYS A 114 22.31 18.36 53.87
CA LYS A 114 22.93 19.57 54.42
C LYS A 114 24.04 20.13 53.50
N GLN A 115 24.78 19.27 52.81
CA GLN A 115 25.87 19.67 51.91
C GLN A 115 25.37 20.15 50.54
N ILE A 116 24.40 19.46 49.95
CA ILE A 116 23.81 19.81 48.64
C ILE A 116 22.74 20.88 48.79
N GLY A 117 21.97 20.80 49.88
CA GLY A 117 20.80 21.64 50.18
C GLY A 117 19.63 21.44 49.23
N ALA A 118 18.43 21.51 49.79
CA ALA A 118 17.21 21.26 49.05
C ALA A 118 16.91 22.21 47.85
N PRO A 119 17.37 23.48 47.73
CA PRO A 119 17.10 24.27 46.52
C PRO A 119 17.82 23.71 45.28
N VAL A 120 18.98 23.06 45.45
CA VAL A 120 19.76 22.46 44.35
C VAL A 120 19.12 21.18 43.87
N LEU A 121 18.65 20.33 44.80
CA LEU A 121 17.96 19.09 44.48
C LEU A 121 16.65 19.35 43.74
N TRP A 122 15.87 20.34 44.17
CA TRP A 122 14.63 20.71 43.49
C TRP A 122 14.86 21.35 42.13
N LEU A 123 15.84 22.26 42.00
CA LEU A 123 16.19 22.86 40.71
C LEU A 123 16.65 21.78 39.72
N GLY A 124 17.55 20.89 40.14
CA GLY A 124 18.06 19.79 39.33
C GLY A 124 17.00 18.75 39.00
N GLY A 125 16.09 18.44 39.93
CA GLY A 125 15.01 17.48 39.73
C GLY A 125 13.99 17.93 38.69
N TRP A 126 13.48 19.17 38.82
CA TRP A 126 12.52 19.72 37.85
C TRP A 126 13.15 19.90 36.46
N SER A 127 14.40 20.35 36.39
CA SER A 127 15.09 20.50 35.11
C SER A 127 15.34 19.12 34.47
N LEU A 128 15.87 18.15 35.21
CA LEU A 128 16.10 16.80 34.68
C LEU A 128 14.80 16.16 34.16
N LEU A 129 13.69 16.31 34.90
CA LEU A 129 12.38 15.82 34.46
C LEU A 129 11.91 16.50 33.16
N ALA A 130 12.07 17.83 33.05
CA ALA A 130 11.75 18.57 31.84
C ALA A 130 12.63 18.15 30.65
N LEU A 131 13.93 17.89 30.87
CA LEU A 131 14.88 17.48 29.84
C LEU A 131 14.56 16.09 29.31
N ILE A 132 14.39 15.10 30.21
CA ILE A 132 14.02 13.74 29.84
C ILE A 132 12.69 13.74 29.08
N SER A 133 11.71 14.50 29.58
CA SER A 133 10.39 14.59 28.92
C SER A 133 10.51 15.09 27.47
N VAL A 134 11.29 16.15 27.21
CA VAL A 134 11.46 16.64 25.82
C VAL A 134 12.21 15.63 24.95
N VAL A 135 13.24 14.96 25.49
CA VAL A 135 14.04 13.97 24.74
C VAL A 135 13.21 12.75 24.34
N GLU A 136 12.41 12.20 25.27
CA GLU A 136 11.57 11.02 25.02
C GLU A 136 10.51 11.27 23.93
N PHE A 137 9.98 12.49 23.82
CA PHE A 137 8.96 12.87 22.84
C PHE A 137 9.53 13.56 21.59
N TRP A 138 10.86 13.56 21.40
CA TRP A 138 11.50 14.19 20.26
C TRP A 138 11.43 13.30 19.01
N ASN A 139 10.50 13.58 18.09
CA ASN A 139 10.33 12.81 16.86
C ASN A 139 10.03 13.69 15.63
N LEU A 140 11.01 13.87 14.74
CA LEU A 140 10.86 14.63 13.49
C LEU A 140 10.09 13.89 12.37
N GLY A 141 9.84 12.59 12.54
CA GLY A 141 9.17 11.72 11.57
C GLY A 141 7.65 11.58 11.77
N LEU A 142 7.02 12.45 12.57
CA LEU A 142 5.58 12.40 12.77
C LEU A 142 4.82 12.63 11.44
N PRO A 143 3.78 11.83 11.14
CA PRO A 143 2.99 11.99 9.91
C PRO A 143 1.99 13.16 10.03
N ALA A 144 1.70 13.81 8.90
CA ALA A 144 0.65 14.84 8.86
C ALA A 144 -0.73 14.17 9.06
N ALA A 145 -1.51 14.71 10.00
CA ALA A 145 -2.82 14.19 10.34
C ALA A 145 -3.82 15.34 10.55
N PRO A 146 -5.11 15.17 10.19
CA PRO A 146 -6.12 16.18 10.44
C PRO A 146 -6.36 16.31 11.94
N VAL A 147 -6.09 17.49 12.50
CA VAL A 147 -6.34 17.79 13.91
C VAL A 147 -7.65 18.58 13.94
N GLY A 148 -8.75 17.91 14.32
CA GLY A 148 -10.10 18.47 14.28
C GLY A 148 -10.33 19.64 15.27
N GLN A 149 -11.57 19.83 15.74
CA GLN A 149 -11.93 20.93 16.65
C GLN A 149 -11.13 20.98 17.96
N SER A 150 -10.50 19.87 18.37
CA SER A 150 -9.60 19.86 19.52
C SER A 150 -8.41 20.82 19.36
N ALA A 151 -7.90 21.02 18.14
CA ALA A 151 -6.74 21.88 17.88
C ALA A 151 -7.02 23.34 18.21
N SER A 152 -8.19 23.85 17.82
CA SER A 152 -8.61 25.23 18.10
C SER A 152 -8.87 25.45 19.59
N ILE A 153 -9.44 24.47 20.29
CA ILE A 153 -9.62 24.51 21.75
C ILE A 153 -8.26 24.53 22.46
N GLY A 154 -7.33 23.67 22.05
CA GLY A 154 -5.97 23.64 22.58
C GLY A 154 -5.22 24.94 22.34
N ALA A 155 -5.32 25.50 21.14
CA ALA A 155 -4.72 26.79 20.80
C ALA A 155 -5.31 27.93 21.64
N ALA A 156 -6.64 27.96 21.84
CA ALA A 156 -7.30 28.96 22.68
C ALA A 156 -6.85 28.87 24.15
N LEU A 157 -6.75 27.66 24.71
CA LEU A 157 -6.24 27.44 26.06
C LEU A 157 -4.77 27.87 26.20
N ALA A 158 -3.92 27.51 25.23
CA ALA A 158 -2.51 27.90 25.22
C ALA A 158 -2.34 29.43 25.15
N LEU A 159 -3.15 30.11 24.33
CA LEU A 159 -3.13 31.58 24.22
C LEU A 159 -3.67 32.27 25.49
N ALA A 160 -4.73 31.75 26.10
CA ALA A 160 -5.24 32.26 27.38
C ALA A 160 -4.18 32.14 28.49
N LEU A 161 -3.45 31.03 28.50
CA LEU A 161 -2.37 30.79 29.45
C LEU A 161 -1.15 31.69 29.19
N ALA A 162 -0.78 31.85 27.92
CA ALA A 162 0.26 32.77 27.51
C ALA A 162 -0.07 34.21 27.89
N PHE A 163 -1.34 34.63 27.77
CA PHE A 163 -1.80 35.94 28.21
C PHE A 163 -1.68 36.11 29.74
N GLY A 164 -2.10 35.12 30.53
CA GLY A 164 -1.92 35.13 31.99
C GLY A 164 -0.46 35.25 32.40
N LEU A 165 0.44 34.49 31.74
CA LEU A 165 1.88 34.59 31.94
C LEU A 165 2.47 35.91 31.46
N LEU A 166 1.93 36.51 30.39
CA LEU A 166 2.35 37.83 29.91
C LEU A 166 2.01 38.93 30.92
N VAL A 167 0.83 38.89 31.54
CA VAL A 167 0.45 39.81 32.62
C VAL A 167 1.39 39.63 33.82
N PHE A 168 1.72 38.37 34.16
CA PHE A 168 2.68 38.06 35.22
C PHE A 168 4.09 38.58 34.89
N GLU A 169 4.57 38.37 33.67
CA GLU A 169 5.85 38.85 33.15
C GLU A 169 5.93 40.37 33.21
N ARG A 170 4.89 41.08 32.74
CA ARG A 170 4.84 42.54 32.73
C ARG A 170 4.86 43.12 34.13
N ARG A 171 4.20 42.47 35.08
CA ARG A 171 4.26 42.89 36.48
C ARG A 171 5.67 42.71 37.07
N LEU A 172 6.34 41.59 36.79
CA LEU A 172 7.72 41.37 37.24
C LEU A 172 8.72 42.33 36.59
N ALA A 173 8.52 42.69 35.33
CA ALA A 173 9.39 43.60 34.60
C ALA A 173 9.29 45.07 35.08
N GLN A 174 8.22 45.44 35.78
CA GLN A 174 7.99 46.77 36.33
C GLN A 174 8.63 46.97 37.72
N GLU A 175 9.01 45.89 38.42
CA GLU A 175 9.61 45.96 39.75
C GLU A 175 11.07 46.44 39.69
N THR A 176 11.46 47.30 40.64
CA THR A 176 12.83 47.84 40.68
C THR A 176 13.78 46.85 41.33
N THR A 177 15.02 46.74 40.85
CA THR A 177 16.04 45.81 41.38
C THR A 177 16.36 46.00 42.87
N ALA A 178 16.13 47.20 43.41
CA ALA A 178 16.28 47.51 44.84
C ALA A 178 15.16 46.89 45.71
N GLN A 179 13.95 46.73 45.16
CA GLN A 179 12.78 46.17 45.83
C GLN A 179 12.69 44.65 45.61
N TRP A 180 12.93 44.19 44.38
CA TRP A 180 12.90 42.77 44.04
C TRP A 180 13.98 42.38 43.02
N PRO A 181 15.16 41.92 43.49
CA PRO A 181 16.28 41.63 42.60
C PRO A 181 16.05 40.41 41.67
N GLU A 182 15.25 39.42 42.08
CA GLU A 182 14.95 38.23 41.28
C GLU A 182 13.91 38.48 40.17
N ALA A 183 13.12 39.55 40.25
CA ALA A 183 11.96 39.78 39.38
C ALA A 183 12.34 39.81 37.89
N ALA A 184 13.44 40.49 37.55
CA ALA A 184 13.93 40.54 36.17
C ALA A 184 14.30 39.16 35.62
N GLN A 185 14.87 38.27 36.44
CA GLN A 185 15.29 36.93 36.04
C GLN A 185 14.08 35.99 35.87
N LEU A 186 13.10 36.10 36.77
CA LEU A 186 11.81 35.40 36.63
C LEU A 186 11.01 35.87 35.41
N ALA A 187 11.05 37.17 35.08
CA ALA A 187 10.41 37.70 33.88
C ALA A 187 11.00 37.06 32.61
N GLN A 188 12.32 36.91 32.53
CA GLN A 188 12.98 36.22 31.41
C GLN A 188 12.55 34.74 31.31
N LEU A 189 12.48 34.03 32.42
CA LEU A 189 11.99 32.64 32.43
C LEU A 189 10.52 32.53 32.03
N SER A 190 9.67 33.49 32.40
CA SER A 190 8.28 33.48 31.94
C SER A 190 8.15 33.66 30.43
N ARG A 191 9.09 34.36 29.78
CA ARG A 191 9.12 34.49 28.30
C ARG A 191 9.39 33.17 27.59
N VAL A 192 10.22 32.29 28.18
CA VAL A 192 10.46 30.93 27.67
C VAL A 192 9.13 30.18 27.57
N ALA A 193 8.34 30.18 28.66
CA ALA A 193 7.02 29.55 28.68
C ALA A 193 6.02 30.21 27.71
N ILE A 194 5.98 31.54 27.65
CA ILE A 194 5.10 32.29 26.71
C ILE A 194 5.43 31.92 25.25
N VAL A 195 6.71 31.90 24.87
CA VAL A 195 7.14 31.57 23.50
C VAL A 195 6.73 30.14 23.15
N CYS A 196 6.96 29.18 24.05
CA CYS A 196 6.52 27.80 23.83
C CYS A 196 5.00 27.70 23.64
N LEU A 197 4.20 28.39 24.46
CA LEU A 197 2.73 28.38 24.36
C LEU A 197 2.22 29.03 23.08
N VAL A 198 2.75 30.20 22.70
CA VAL A 198 2.33 30.93 21.50
C VAL A 198 2.70 30.17 20.23
N LEU A 199 3.94 29.68 20.13
CA LEU A 199 4.36 28.91 18.96
C LEU A 199 3.63 27.57 18.88
N SER A 200 3.34 26.92 20.01
CA SER A 200 2.51 25.71 20.03
C SER A 200 1.07 25.99 19.58
N ALA A 201 0.48 27.13 19.95
CA ALA A 201 -0.84 27.53 19.47
C ALA A 201 -0.85 27.74 17.95
N ILE A 202 0.18 28.37 17.39
CA ILE A 202 0.35 28.52 15.94
C ILE A 202 0.47 27.14 15.26
N CYS A 203 1.29 26.24 15.81
CA CYS A 203 1.42 24.88 15.29
C CYS A 203 0.08 24.13 15.28
N LEU A 204 -0.75 24.26 16.33
CA LEU A 204 -2.07 23.64 16.39
C LEU A 204 -3.06 24.23 15.37
N LEU A 205 -3.04 25.55 15.14
CA LEU A 205 -3.96 26.21 14.20
C LEU A 205 -3.66 25.88 12.73
N PHE A 206 -2.41 25.60 12.40
CA PHE A 206 -1.98 25.30 11.03
C PHE A 206 -1.73 23.82 10.76
N ALA A 207 -1.92 22.94 11.75
CA ALA A 207 -1.79 21.49 11.57
C ALA A 207 -2.92 20.96 10.65
N GLY A 208 -2.54 20.23 9.60
CA GLY A 208 -3.49 19.65 8.64
C GLY A 208 -2.87 18.49 7.86
N ALA A 209 -3.71 17.74 7.13
CA ALA A 209 -3.31 16.53 6.41
C ALA A 209 -2.23 16.77 5.33
N GLU A 210 -2.22 17.96 4.73
CA GLU A 210 -1.31 18.33 3.65
C GLU A 210 -0.04 19.07 4.14
N SER A 211 0.08 19.35 5.45
CA SER A 211 1.09 20.28 5.97
C SER A 211 1.96 19.69 7.08
N VAL A 212 3.24 19.44 6.75
CA VAL A 212 4.22 18.82 7.67
C VAL A 212 4.99 19.87 8.50
N TRP A 213 5.04 21.12 8.06
CA TRP A 213 5.82 22.18 8.73
C TRP A 213 5.37 22.50 10.17
N PRO A 214 4.07 22.52 10.53
CA PRO A 214 3.64 22.84 11.89
C PRO A 214 4.11 21.77 12.88
N LEU A 215 4.16 20.52 12.41
CA LEU A 215 4.60 19.35 13.16
C LEU A 215 6.10 19.40 13.44
N ARG A 216 6.91 19.69 12.42
CA ARG A 216 8.36 19.87 12.58
C ARG A 216 8.68 21.06 13.49
N LEU A 217 7.95 22.17 13.33
CA LEU A 217 8.09 23.32 14.20
C LEU A 217 7.70 22.99 15.65
N ALA A 218 6.63 22.24 15.87
CA ALA A 218 6.19 21.79 17.20
C ALA A 218 7.28 21.02 17.95
N VAL A 219 7.97 20.11 17.25
CA VAL A 219 9.11 19.36 17.80
C VAL A 219 10.28 20.29 18.07
N LEU A 220 10.66 21.13 17.11
CA LEU A 220 11.80 22.04 17.21
C LEU A 220 11.66 23.07 18.35
N ILE A 221 10.45 23.51 18.69
CA ILE A 221 10.18 24.39 19.84
C ILE A 221 10.70 23.77 21.14
N GLY A 222 10.73 22.43 21.25
CA GLY A 222 11.26 21.71 22.42
C GLY A 222 12.73 21.98 22.71
N LEU A 223 13.52 22.44 21.73
CA LEU A 223 14.93 22.82 21.96
C LEU A 223 15.05 23.95 22.99
N LEU A 224 14.10 24.87 23.01
CA LEU A 224 14.14 26.04 23.88
C LEU A 224 14.06 25.65 25.37
N PRO A 225 13.05 24.89 25.84
CA PRO A 225 13.04 24.38 27.21
C PRO A 225 14.15 23.34 27.48
N ALA A 226 14.55 22.53 26.49
CA ALA A 226 15.66 21.59 26.66
C ALA A 226 16.99 22.29 26.96
N LEU A 227 17.32 23.37 26.24
CA LEU A 227 18.54 24.15 26.46
C LEU A 227 18.54 24.86 27.83
N VAL A 228 17.42 25.46 28.22
CA VAL A 228 17.26 26.08 29.56
C VAL A 228 17.40 25.01 30.65
N SER A 229 16.81 23.84 30.44
CA SER A 229 16.93 22.73 31.37
C SER A 229 18.38 22.25 31.52
N LEU A 230 19.10 22.09 30.42
CA LEU A 230 20.51 21.70 30.42
C LEU A 230 21.36 22.69 31.23
N GLU A 231 21.11 24.01 31.09
CA GLU A 231 21.76 25.03 31.91
C GLU A 231 21.47 24.88 33.41
N PHE A 232 20.22 24.60 33.76
CA PHE A 232 19.82 24.39 35.16
C PHE A 232 20.42 23.12 35.76
N VAL A 233 20.45 22.00 35.01
CA VAL A 233 21.11 20.77 35.44
C VAL A 233 22.61 21.01 35.66
N LEU A 234 23.28 21.65 34.68
CA LEU A 234 24.70 21.94 34.78
C LEU A 234 25.00 22.88 35.95
N ARG A 235 24.14 23.88 36.20
CA ARG A 235 24.32 24.77 37.34
C ARG A 235 24.02 24.11 38.68
N ALA A 236 23.01 23.25 38.76
CA ALA A 236 22.76 22.43 39.93
C ALA A 236 23.98 21.55 40.24
N MET A 237 24.58 20.92 39.23
CA MET A 237 25.81 20.13 39.36
C MET A 237 27.00 20.98 39.82
N LEU A 238 27.26 22.14 39.20
CA LEU A 238 28.36 23.03 39.59
C LEU A 238 28.19 23.59 41.01
N SER A 239 26.94 23.80 41.45
CA SER A 239 26.67 24.31 42.80
C SER A 239 27.00 23.32 43.92
N LEU A 240 27.17 22.03 43.60
CA LEU A 240 27.68 21.01 44.55
C LEU A 240 29.11 21.29 45.02
N PHE A 241 29.88 22.04 44.22
CA PHE A 241 31.27 22.37 44.49
C PHE A 241 31.45 23.76 45.12
N SER A 242 30.37 24.50 45.39
CA SER A 242 30.41 25.85 45.96
C SER A 242 30.09 25.81 47.46
N PRO A 243 30.97 26.32 48.35
CA PRO A 243 30.72 26.32 49.79
C PRO A 243 29.54 27.23 50.14
N ARG A 244 28.59 26.70 50.92
CA ARG A 244 27.44 27.47 51.41
C ARG A 244 27.78 28.21 52.70
N GLN A 245 27.64 29.53 52.67
CA GLN A 245 27.74 30.37 53.85
C GLN A 245 26.32 30.75 54.31
N PRO A 246 25.83 30.22 55.45
CA PRO A 246 24.44 30.43 55.89
C PRO A 246 24.12 31.90 56.24
N ARG A 247 25.16 32.73 56.45
CA ARG A 247 25.05 34.15 56.82
C ARG A 247 25.18 35.11 55.63
N LEU A 248 25.49 34.62 54.43
CA LEU A 248 25.58 35.41 53.21
C LEU A 248 24.29 35.26 52.38
N GLU A 249 23.79 36.36 51.82
CA GLU A 249 22.60 36.35 50.97
C GLU A 249 22.74 35.36 49.78
N PRO A 250 21.86 34.33 49.67
CA PRO A 250 21.95 33.33 48.61
C PRO A 250 21.62 33.94 47.24
N ARG A 251 22.38 33.57 46.21
CA ARG A 251 22.11 33.99 44.82
C ARG A 251 21.00 33.14 44.21
N LEU A 252 20.19 33.73 43.33
CA LEU A 252 19.23 32.97 42.53
C LEU A 252 19.99 31.94 41.66
N MET A 253 19.69 30.66 41.89
CA MET A 253 20.36 29.56 41.18
C MET A 253 19.76 29.36 39.78
N ALA A 254 18.47 29.61 39.63
CA ALA A 254 17.72 29.50 38.38
C ALA A 254 17.92 30.70 37.43
N GLN A 255 19.16 31.11 37.20
CA GLN A 255 19.48 32.06 36.11
C GLN A 255 19.56 31.30 34.78
N SER A 256 19.20 31.88 33.65
CA SER A 256 19.41 31.20 32.35
C SER A 256 19.96 32.20 31.36
N PHE A 257 21.05 31.81 30.69
CA PHE A 257 21.63 32.61 29.63
C PHE A 257 20.71 32.57 28.40
N ILE A 258 20.20 31.38 28.04
CA ILE A 258 19.19 31.22 26.98
C ILE A 258 17.94 32.09 27.23
N ALA A 259 17.42 32.10 28.46
CA ALA A 259 16.28 32.97 28.80
C ALA A 259 16.64 34.46 28.70
N GLY A 260 17.90 34.83 28.95
CA GLY A 260 18.40 36.19 28.79
C GLY A 260 18.52 36.66 27.33
N LEU A 261 18.68 35.74 26.39
CA LEU A 261 18.67 36.05 24.95
C LEU A 261 17.28 36.50 24.45
N LEU A 262 16.21 36.14 25.17
CA LEU A 262 14.82 36.52 24.87
C LEU A 262 14.44 37.93 25.37
N ARG A 263 15.44 38.77 25.72
CA ARG A 263 15.21 40.17 26.07
C ARG A 263 14.92 40.99 24.81
N TRP A 264 13.82 41.74 24.81
CA TRP A 264 13.54 42.75 23.77
C TRP A 264 14.06 44.13 24.21
N PRO A 265 14.85 44.84 23.39
CA PRO A 265 15.34 44.46 22.06
C PRO A 265 16.40 43.34 22.11
N PRO A 266 16.45 42.43 21.10
CA PRO A 266 17.37 41.30 21.09
C PRO A 266 18.82 41.78 21.03
N GLN A 267 19.56 41.53 22.11
CA GLN A 267 20.97 41.90 22.23
C GLN A 267 21.83 40.68 22.60
N PRO A 268 21.81 39.60 21.79
CA PRO A 268 22.48 38.33 22.14
C PRO A 268 23.99 38.51 22.31
N LEU A 269 24.60 39.37 21.49
CA LEU A 269 26.03 39.71 21.61
C LEU A 269 26.34 40.43 22.92
N LEU A 270 25.49 41.36 23.37
CA LEU A 270 25.71 42.03 24.65
C LEU A 270 25.47 41.07 25.80
N ALA A 271 24.46 40.20 25.74
CA ALA A 271 24.25 39.17 26.77
C ALA A 271 25.46 38.23 26.88
N LEU A 272 25.99 37.75 25.75
CA LEU A 272 27.19 36.92 25.69
C LEU A 272 28.43 37.67 26.21
N GLN A 273 28.59 38.94 25.82
CA GLN A 273 29.67 39.81 26.31
C GLN A 273 29.60 39.99 27.82
N HIS A 274 28.41 40.27 28.38
CA HIS A 274 28.24 40.43 29.82
C HIS A 274 28.50 39.13 30.57
N GLU A 275 28.07 37.98 30.04
CA GLU A 275 28.32 36.67 30.66
C GLU A 275 29.81 36.30 30.61
N LEU A 276 30.48 36.49 29.46
CA LEU A 276 31.92 36.22 29.32
C LEU A 276 32.78 37.18 30.14
N HIS A 277 32.39 38.45 30.24
CA HIS A 277 33.07 39.42 31.09
C HIS A 277 32.86 39.10 32.58
N ASN A 278 31.62 38.87 33.02
CA ASN A 278 31.33 38.61 34.43
C ASN A 278 31.90 37.27 34.94
N ARG A 279 32.04 36.27 34.06
CA ARG A 279 32.43 34.90 34.46
C ARG A 279 33.89 34.56 34.15
N PHE A 280 34.44 35.10 33.06
CA PHE A 280 35.81 34.80 32.59
C PHE A 280 36.70 36.04 32.50
N GLY A 281 36.17 37.25 32.73
CA GLY A 281 36.93 38.50 32.62
C GLY A 281 37.29 38.90 31.19
N ILE A 282 36.73 38.23 30.17
CA ILE A 282 37.08 38.44 28.77
C ILE A 282 36.28 39.61 28.20
N ASP A 283 36.94 40.72 27.85
CA ASP A 283 36.29 41.88 27.22
C ASP A 283 36.27 41.76 25.69
N LEU A 284 35.22 41.16 25.14
CA LEU A 284 35.05 41.00 23.69
C LEU A 284 34.65 42.30 22.95
N ARG A 285 34.45 43.42 23.66
CA ARG A 285 34.06 44.70 23.03
C ARG A 285 35.13 45.25 22.08
N GLN A 286 36.39 44.82 22.26
CA GLN A 286 37.54 45.27 21.47
C GLN A 286 37.73 44.48 20.16
N ILE A 287 36.92 43.43 19.92
CA ILE A 287 37.09 42.55 18.76
C ILE A 287 36.22 43.03 17.60
N TRP A 288 36.84 43.68 16.62
CA TRP A 288 36.20 44.21 15.40
C TRP A 288 35.41 43.17 14.59
N ALA A 289 35.76 41.88 14.70
CA ALA A 289 35.14 40.78 13.96
C ALA A 289 33.63 40.63 14.23
N PHE A 290 33.17 40.82 15.47
CA PHE A 290 31.73 40.68 15.80
C PHE A 290 30.89 41.81 15.21
N THR A 291 31.43 43.03 15.14
CA THR A 291 30.78 44.18 14.48
C THR A 291 30.69 43.99 12.96
N TYR A 292 31.73 43.42 12.34
CA TYR A 292 31.71 43.08 10.93
C TYR A 292 30.68 41.98 10.63
N MET A 293 30.67 40.91 11.43
CA MET A 293 29.72 39.79 11.28
C MET A 293 28.26 40.26 11.42
N ARG A 294 27.95 41.17 12.36
CA ARG A 294 26.61 41.77 12.49
C ARG A 294 26.19 42.57 11.25
N ARG A 295 27.13 43.30 10.63
CA ARG A 295 26.86 44.12 9.43
C ARG A 295 26.74 43.27 8.16
N ALA A 296 27.52 42.20 8.05
CA ALA A 296 27.54 41.30 6.90
C ALA A 296 26.44 40.24 6.94
N PHE A 297 25.93 39.87 8.12
CA PHE A 297 24.93 38.80 8.26
C PHE A 297 23.65 39.06 7.47
N LEU A 298 23.03 40.25 7.61
CA LEU A 298 21.79 40.58 6.90
C LEU A 298 21.92 40.56 5.37
N PRO A 299 22.91 41.21 4.74
CA PRO A 299 23.05 41.14 3.27
C PRO A 299 23.40 39.73 2.78
N VAL A 300 24.26 38.99 3.49
CA VAL A 300 24.57 37.59 3.13
C VAL A 300 23.32 36.72 3.23
N LEU A 301 22.54 36.83 4.30
CA LEU A 301 21.29 36.10 4.47
C LEU A 301 20.30 36.43 3.34
N LEU A 302 20.17 37.71 2.98
CA LEU A 302 19.29 38.15 1.89
C LEU A 302 19.73 37.54 0.56
N VAL A 303 21.02 37.54 0.26
CA VAL A 303 21.57 36.90 -0.96
C VAL A 303 21.30 35.39 -0.95
N VAL A 304 21.53 34.70 0.17
CA VAL A 304 21.26 33.26 0.29
C VAL A 304 19.77 32.96 0.09
N LEU A 305 18.88 33.75 0.69
CA LEU A 305 17.43 33.62 0.50
C LEU A 305 17.01 33.91 -0.93
N ALA A 306 17.60 34.92 -1.59
CA ALA A 306 17.31 35.25 -2.98
C ALA A 306 17.78 34.13 -3.94
N VAL A 307 18.96 33.55 -3.70
CA VAL A 307 19.46 32.40 -4.47
C VAL A 307 18.59 31.17 -4.23
N GLY A 308 18.23 30.88 -2.98
CA GLY A 308 17.33 29.79 -2.63
C GLY A 308 15.95 29.96 -3.29
N TRP A 309 15.42 31.18 -3.30
CA TRP A 309 14.19 31.52 -4.01
C TRP A 309 14.31 31.32 -5.52
N ALA A 310 15.38 31.81 -6.14
CA ALA A 310 15.63 31.61 -7.58
C ALA A 310 15.76 30.13 -7.96
N LEU A 311 16.41 29.31 -7.13
CA LEU A 311 16.53 27.86 -7.34
C LEU A 311 15.18 27.13 -7.30
N THR A 312 14.14 27.69 -6.67
CA THR A 312 12.79 27.09 -6.72
C THR A 312 12.18 27.08 -8.12
N GLY A 313 12.71 27.87 -9.06
CA GLY A 313 12.29 27.85 -10.46
C GLY A 313 12.95 26.76 -11.30
N VAL A 314 13.96 26.04 -10.76
CA VAL A 314 14.62 24.95 -11.48
C VAL A 314 13.86 23.65 -11.20
N HIS A 315 13.38 23.00 -12.26
CA HIS A 315 12.58 21.79 -12.19
C HIS A 315 13.19 20.68 -13.03
N GLU A 316 13.27 19.48 -12.47
CA GLU A 316 13.66 18.27 -13.18
C GLU A 316 12.40 17.49 -13.56
N VAL A 317 12.26 17.17 -14.85
CA VAL A 317 11.18 16.35 -15.38
C VAL A 317 11.74 14.97 -15.73
N PRO A 318 11.19 13.87 -15.18
CA PRO A 318 11.70 12.52 -15.42
C PRO A 318 11.49 12.07 -16.87
N LEU A 319 12.26 11.07 -17.32
CA LEU A 319 12.17 10.47 -18.67
C LEU A 319 10.77 9.98 -19.05
N GLN A 320 9.99 9.55 -18.05
CA GLN A 320 8.66 8.99 -18.22
C GLN A 320 7.56 10.01 -17.90
N GLY A 321 7.92 11.29 -17.81
CA GLY A 321 7.00 12.38 -17.45
C GLY A 321 7.12 13.59 -18.37
N ARG A 322 6.15 14.48 -18.22
CA ARG A 322 6.05 15.82 -18.79
C ARG A 322 5.72 16.79 -17.67
N GLY A 323 6.24 18.01 -17.76
CA GLY A 323 5.94 19.07 -16.81
C GLY A 323 5.04 20.12 -17.43
N ILE A 324 3.78 20.26 -17.01
CA ILE A 324 2.96 21.41 -17.40
C ILE A 324 3.44 22.62 -16.61
N TYR A 325 4.01 23.60 -17.31
CA TYR A 325 4.48 24.83 -16.71
C TYR A 325 3.36 25.87 -16.63
N GLU A 326 3.01 26.23 -15.40
CA GLU A 326 2.07 27.28 -15.05
C GLU A 326 2.81 28.58 -14.74
N ARG A 327 2.34 29.68 -15.32
CA ARG A 327 2.73 31.04 -14.96
C ARG A 327 1.53 31.76 -14.38
N PHE A 328 1.63 32.21 -13.12
CA PHE A 328 0.51 32.81 -12.39
C PHE A 328 -0.78 31.96 -12.46
N GLY A 329 -0.64 30.63 -12.43
CA GLY A 329 -1.77 29.69 -12.50
C GLY A 329 -2.36 29.46 -13.89
N LYS A 330 -1.77 30.00 -14.97
CA LYS A 330 -2.16 29.67 -16.35
C LYS A 330 -1.15 28.71 -16.99
N PRO A 331 -1.58 27.60 -17.61
CA PRO A 331 -0.68 26.73 -18.37
C PRO A 331 -0.16 27.48 -19.60
N VAL A 332 1.16 27.53 -19.77
CA VAL A 332 1.80 28.21 -20.91
C VAL A 332 2.53 27.23 -21.81
N GLU A 333 3.26 26.29 -21.23
CA GLU A 333 4.11 25.37 -21.97
C GLU A 333 4.14 24.00 -21.30
N VAL A 334 4.40 22.95 -22.07
CA VAL A 334 4.60 21.59 -21.57
C VAL A 334 6.05 21.21 -21.79
N PHE A 335 6.79 21.05 -20.70
CA PHE A 335 8.18 20.62 -20.70
C PHE A 335 8.28 19.12 -20.92
N GLY A 336 9.16 18.72 -21.85
CA GLY A 336 9.59 17.34 -22.00
C GLY A 336 10.56 16.90 -20.90
N PRO A 337 11.06 15.65 -20.95
CA PRO A 337 12.06 15.18 -20.00
C PRO A 337 13.35 16.00 -20.00
N GLY A 338 13.89 16.27 -18.81
CA GLY A 338 15.12 17.03 -18.63
C GLY A 338 15.02 18.12 -17.56
N LEU A 339 16.05 18.96 -17.51
CA LEU A 339 16.15 20.06 -16.56
C LEU A 339 15.65 21.36 -17.21
N HIS A 340 14.66 21.98 -16.58
CA HIS A 340 14.01 23.19 -17.06
C HIS A 340 14.09 24.29 -16.01
N ALA A 341 14.07 25.54 -16.46
CA ALA A 341 14.06 26.71 -15.59
C ALA A 341 12.85 27.58 -15.89
N GLY A 342 12.09 27.90 -14.85
CA GLY A 342 10.93 28.78 -14.87
C GLY A 342 11.05 29.91 -13.87
N LEU A 343 9.95 30.63 -13.69
CA LEU A 343 9.84 31.64 -12.64
C LEU A 343 9.83 30.93 -11.27
N PRO A 344 10.50 31.50 -10.26
CA PRO A 344 10.50 30.94 -8.92
C PRO A 344 9.09 30.98 -8.31
N TRP A 345 8.84 30.04 -7.40
CA TRP A 345 7.57 29.97 -6.68
C TRP A 345 7.33 31.28 -5.91
N PRO A 346 6.13 31.89 -5.91
CA PRO A 346 4.84 31.38 -6.40
C PRO A 346 4.47 31.86 -7.82
N LEU A 347 5.40 32.49 -8.55
CA LEU A 347 5.12 33.07 -9.87
C LEU A 347 5.04 32.01 -10.97
N GLY A 348 5.78 30.91 -10.79
CA GLY A 348 5.77 29.73 -11.64
C GLY A 348 5.60 28.44 -10.85
N ARG A 349 5.00 27.43 -11.47
CA ARG A 349 4.89 26.06 -10.95
C ARG A 349 4.96 25.08 -12.11
N VAL A 350 5.52 23.90 -11.88
CA VAL A 350 5.45 22.78 -12.83
C VAL A 350 4.59 21.66 -12.23
N ILE A 351 3.57 21.23 -12.95
CA ILE A 351 2.74 20.07 -12.62
C ILE A 351 3.28 18.87 -13.41
N SER A 352 3.73 17.84 -12.72
CA SER A 352 4.18 16.59 -13.35
C SER A 352 3.00 15.78 -13.85
N VAL A 353 3.03 15.39 -15.11
CA VAL A 353 2.08 14.49 -15.77
C VAL A 353 2.86 13.33 -16.36
N GLU A 354 2.29 12.14 -16.34
CA GLU A 354 2.93 10.96 -16.90
C GLU A 354 3.00 11.04 -18.43
N ASN A 355 4.03 10.42 -19.02
CA ASN A 355 4.24 10.40 -20.47
C ASN A 355 4.47 8.96 -20.95
N GLY A 356 3.44 8.38 -21.56
CA GLY A 356 3.51 7.03 -22.11
C GLY A 356 3.45 5.89 -21.08
N VAL A 357 3.18 6.19 -19.82
CA VAL A 357 2.90 5.17 -18.79
C VAL A 357 1.56 4.51 -19.09
N VAL A 358 1.57 3.18 -19.11
CA VAL A 358 0.37 2.36 -19.37
C VAL A 358 -0.22 1.91 -18.05
N HIS A 359 -1.51 2.16 -17.88
CA HIS A 359 -2.29 1.78 -16.71
C HIS A 359 -3.32 0.74 -17.07
N GLU A 360 -3.63 -0.09 -16.09
CA GLU A 360 -4.69 -1.09 -16.19
C GLU A 360 -5.79 -0.77 -15.17
N LEU A 361 -7.02 -0.71 -15.65
CA LEU A 361 -8.18 -0.36 -14.83
C LEU A 361 -9.29 -1.40 -14.98
N ALA A 362 -9.58 -2.11 -13.90
CA ALA A 362 -10.78 -2.95 -13.80
C ALA A 362 -12.03 -2.07 -13.61
N THR A 363 -13.21 -2.53 -14.03
CA THR A 363 -14.45 -1.73 -13.95
C THR A 363 -15.12 -1.70 -12.57
N SER A 364 -14.77 -2.59 -11.63
CA SER A 364 -15.36 -2.65 -10.29
C SER A 364 -14.75 -1.67 -9.28
N VAL A 365 -15.58 -1.16 -8.35
CA VAL A 365 -15.26 -0.10 -7.38
C VAL A 365 -14.54 -0.63 -6.14
N SER A 366 -13.91 -1.81 -6.18
CA SER A 366 -13.17 -2.21 -4.97
C SER A 366 -12.03 -1.23 -4.73
N ASP A 367 -12.20 -0.41 -3.68
CA ASP A 367 -11.15 0.27 -2.89
C ASP A 367 -10.22 -0.79 -2.27
N ALA A 368 -9.79 -1.75 -3.08
CA ALA A 368 -8.88 -2.79 -2.70
C ALA A 368 -7.54 -2.07 -2.48
N ALA A 369 -7.20 -1.98 -1.20
CA ALA A 369 -5.86 -1.75 -0.70
C ALA A 369 -4.85 -2.36 -1.67
N THR A 370 -3.80 -1.60 -1.96
CA THR A 370 -2.63 -2.00 -2.74
C THR A 370 -2.42 -3.52 -2.60
N PRO A 371 -2.56 -4.32 -3.68
CA PRO A 371 -2.51 -5.77 -3.55
C PRO A 371 -1.22 -6.13 -2.81
N GLU A 372 -1.37 -6.78 -1.65
CA GLU A 372 -0.21 -7.30 -0.93
C GLU A 372 0.55 -8.19 -1.90
N LEU A 373 1.83 -7.84 -2.15
CA LEU A 373 2.70 -8.61 -3.02
C LEU A 373 2.83 -10.00 -2.43
N ALA A 374 2.12 -10.96 -3.02
CA ALA A 374 2.22 -12.36 -2.63
C ALA A 374 3.66 -12.85 -2.90
N PRO A 375 4.25 -13.65 -2.00
CA PRO A 375 5.56 -14.25 -2.24
C PRO A 375 5.52 -15.13 -3.50
N ALA A 376 6.59 -15.09 -4.31
CA ALA A 376 6.65 -15.80 -5.59
C ALA A 376 6.48 -17.32 -5.48
N GLU A 377 6.90 -17.91 -4.35
CA GLU A 377 6.79 -19.34 -4.04
C GLU A 377 5.54 -19.69 -3.21
N GLY A 378 4.61 -18.74 -3.05
CA GLY A 378 3.37 -18.94 -2.30
C GLY A 378 2.27 -19.64 -3.10
N PRO A 379 1.16 -20.03 -2.45
CA PRO A 379 -0.03 -20.47 -3.17
C PRO A 379 -0.51 -19.36 -4.12
N ALA A 380 -1.06 -19.75 -5.28
CA ALA A 380 -1.57 -18.80 -6.25
C ALA A 380 -2.58 -17.84 -5.59
N PRO A 381 -2.53 -16.54 -5.89
CA PRO A 381 -3.45 -15.57 -5.32
C PRO A 381 -4.90 -15.96 -5.60
N LEU A 382 -5.78 -15.82 -4.61
CA LEU A 382 -7.22 -16.11 -4.78
C LEU A 382 -7.85 -15.25 -5.90
N ILE A 383 -7.31 -14.05 -6.14
CA ILE A 383 -7.72 -13.15 -7.24
C ILE A 383 -7.45 -13.72 -8.64
N ALA A 384 -6.57 -14.72 -8.77
CA ALA A 384 -6.25 -15.37 -10.04
C ALA A 384 -7.17 -16.57 -10.35
N ASN A 385 -7.98 -17.02 -9.38
CA ASN A 385 -9.01 -18.02 -9.65
C ASN A 385 -10.04 -17.42 -10.64
N ARG A 386 -10.47 -18.20 -11.63
CA ARG A 386 -11.45 -17.79 -12.67
C ARG A 386 -12.61 -18.78 -12.81
N LEU A 387 -12.82 -19.61 -11.79
CA LEU A 387 -13.87 -20.62 -11.80
C LEU A 387 -15.23 -19.97 -11.55
N TRP A 388 -16.26 -20.40 -12.29
CA TRP A 388 -17.59 -19.79 -12.26
C TRP A 388 -18.32 -19.95 -10.91
N ASP A 389 -17.88 -20.88 -10.07
CA ASP A 389 -18.46 -21.15 -8.74
C ASP A 389 -17.92 -20.21 -7.64
N ALA A 390 -16.91 -19.39 -7.96
CA ALA A 390 -16.34 -18.39 -7.07
C ALA A 390 -16.78 -16.98 -7.49
N SER A 391 -16.90 -16.07 -6.51
CA SER A 391 -17.07 -14.64 -6.78
C SER A 391 -15.70 -13.97 -6.90
N HIS A 392 -15.47 -13.22 -7.98
CA HIS A 392 -14.21 -12.50 -8.17
C HIS A 392 -14.32 -11.05 -7.68
N VAL A 393 -13.23 -10.50 -7.14
CA VAL A 393 -13.20 -9.12 -6.58
C VAL A 393 -13.48 -8.06 -7.66
N ASN A 394 -13.09 -8.36 -8.89
CA ASN A 394 -13.28 -7.47 -10.04
C ASN A 394 -14.62 -7.67 -10.76
N ASP A 395 -15.45 -8.63 -10.32
CA ASP A 395 -16.72 -8.91 -10.98
C ASP A 395 -17.69 -7.74 -10.80
N LYS A 396 -18.26 -7.31 -11.93
CA LYS A 396 -19.39 -6.40 -11.96
C LYS A 396 -20.62 -7.14 -12.47
N SER A 397 -21.66 -7.22 -11.63
CA SER A 397 -22.95 -7.75 -12.06
C SER A 397 -23.64 -6.76 -12.99
N GLN A 398 -24.11 -7.25 -14.13
CA GLN A 398 -24.89 -6.50 -15.12
C GLN A 398 -26.14 -7.26 -15.52
N VAL A 399 -27.13 -6.51 -15.96
CA VAL A 399 -28.39 -7.05 -16.47
C VAL A 399 -28.28 -7.22 -17.98
N ILE A 400 -28.69 -8.39 -18.47
CA ILE A 400 -28.72 -8.74 -19.89
C ILE A 400 -30.12 -9.12 -20.33
N ALA A 401 -30.41 -8.98 -21.62
CA ALA A 401 -31.65 -9.44 -22.20
C ALA A 401 -31.68 -10.98 -22.24
N SER A 402 -32.85 -11.56 -22.08
CA SER A 402 -33.07 -12.99 -22.27
C SER A 402 -34.40 -13.22 -22.98
N SER A 403 -34.39 -14.11 -23.97
CA SER A 403 -35.59 -14.60 -24.62
C SER A 403 -35.72 -16.10 -24.40
N SER A 404 -36.95 -16.56 -24.13
CA SER A 404 -37.29 -17.98 -24.12
C SER A 404 -38.63 -18.16 -24.83
N GLY A 405 -38.57 -18.63 -26.09
CA GLY A 405 -39.72 -18.61 -26.99
C GLY A 405 -40.21 -17.17 -27.23
N ASP A 406 -41.52 -16.94 -27.05
CA ASP A 406 -42.14 -15.62 -27.22
C ASP A 406 -42.01 -14.70 -25.98
N LYS A 407 -41.37 -15.16 -24.90
CA LYS A 407 -41.27 -14.38 -23.64
C LYS A 407 -39.91 -13.70 -23.53
N GLN A 408 -39.95 -12.38 -23.35
CA GLN A 408 -38.79 -11.58 -22.99
C GLN A 408 -38.64 -11.52 -21.47
N SER A 409 -37.41 -11.63 -20.99
CA SER A 409 -37.03 -11.58 -19.58
C SER A 409 -35.63 -10.97 -19.43
N PHE A 410 -35.17 -10.81 -18.19
CA PHE A 410 -33.84 -10.33 -17.90
C PHE A 410 -33.07 -11.38 -17.10
N GLN A 411 -31.78 -11.48 -17.37
CA GLN A 411 -30.84 -12.29 -16.58
C GLN A 411 -29.73 -11.41 -16.03
N ILE A 412 -29.04 -11.91 -15.01
CA ILE A 412 -27.89 -11.23 -14.43
C ILE A 412 -26.65 -12.04 -14.79
N VAL A 413 -25.60 -11.35 -15.21
CA VAL A 413 -24.27 -11.92 -15.45
C VAL A 413 -23.23 -11.12 -14.70
N ASN A 414 -22.20 -11.80 -14.21
CA ASN A 414 -20.99 -11.17 -13.71
C ASN A 414 -20.00 -11.06 -14.86
N MET A 415 -19.36 -9.91 -14.98
CA MET A 415 -18.28 -9.70 -15.94
C MET A 415 -17.08 -9.02 -15.31
N ASP A 416 -15.91 -9.37 -15.83
CA ASP A 416 -14.65 -8.69 -15.55
C ASP A 416 -14.12 -8.08 -16.87
N VAL A 417 -14.17 -6.75 -16.94
CA VAL A 417 -13.71 -5.98 -18.09
C VAL A 417 -12.60 -5.04 -17.63
N ARG A 418 -11.46 -5.14 -18.29
CA ARG A 418 -10.26 -4.35 -18.01
C ARG A 418 -9.96 -3.42 -19.16
N PHE A 419 -9.65 -2.17 -18.80
CA PHE A 419 -9.28 -1.12 -19.72
C PHE A 419 -7.80 -0.82 -19.54
N VAL A 420 -7.03 -1.04 -20.60
CA VAL A 420 -5.64 -0.62 -20.69
C VAL A 420 -5.61 0.76 -21.30
N TYR A 421 -5.14 1.75 -20.55
CA TYR A 421 -5.18 3.15 -20.97
C TYR A 421 -3.85 3.86 -20.70
N ARG A 422 -3.67 5.00 -21.34
CA ARG A 422 -2.61 5.96 -21.03
C ARG A 422 -3.12 7.39 -21.22
N ILE A 423 -2.40 8.36 -20.66
CA ILE A 423 -2.55 9.75 -21.09
C ILE A 423 -1.95 9.87 -22.50
N GLY A 424 -2.65 10.56 -23.40
CA GLY A 424 -2.23 10.70 -24.79
C GLY A 424 -0.84 11.33 -24.93
N LEU A 425 -0.14 10.98 -26.00
CA LEU A 425 1.26 11.38 -26.23
C LEU A 425 1.43 12.84 -26.70
N THR A 426 0.35 13.62 -26.83
CA THR A 426 0.40 15.02 -27.26
C THR A 426 0.37 15.98 -26.07
N ASP A 427 0.94 17.18 -26.21
CA ASP A 427 0.90 18.19 -25.14
C ASP A 427 -0.53 18.60 -24.79
N GLN A 428 -1.41 18.65 -25.80
CA GLN A 428 -2.83 18.93 -25.60
C GLN A 428 -3.51 17.86 -24.74
N ALA A 429 -3.18 16.58 -24.94
CA ALA A 429 -3.74 15.49 -24.15
C ALA A 429 -3.30 15.57 -22.68
N ALA A 430 -2.04 15.93 -22.42
CA ALA A 430 -1.55 16.13 -21.05
C ALA A 430 -2.28 17.30 -20.34
N LEU A 431 -2.51 18.41 -21.05
CA LEU A 431 -3.29 19.54 -20.54
C LEU A 431 -4.74 19.12 -20.26
N ALA A 432 -5.40 18.49 -21.24
CA ALA A 432 -6.76 18.00 -21.14
C ALA A 432 -6.95 17.05 -19.95
N ALA A 433 -6.06 16.06 -19.78
CA ALA A 433 -6.12 15.12 -18.67
C ALA A 433 -5.97 15.77 -17.29
N THR A 434 -5.20 16.87 -17.20
CA THR A 434 -4.92 17.57 -15.95
C THR A 434 -6.02 18.57 -15.58
N TYR A 435 -6.56 19.30 -16.55
CA TYR A 435 -7.49 20.41 -16.29
C TYR A 435 -8.97 20.05 -16.51
N ASN A 436 -9.27 19.07 -17.38
CA ASN A 436 -10.66 18.67 -17.67
C ASN A 436 -11.11 17.48 -16.80
N SER A 437 -10.20 16.82 -16.08
CA SER A 437 -10.51 15.70 -15.19
C SER A 437 -9.84 15.86 -13.83
N ALA A 438 -10.62 15.75 -12.76
CA ALA A 438 -10.08 15.69 -11.40
C ALA A 438 -9.46 14.31 -11.08
N ASN A 439 -9.98 13.24 -11.69
CA ASN A 439 -9.53 11.87 -11.47
C ASN A 439 -9.81 11.02 -12.72
N VAL A 440 -8.76 10.80 -13.52
CA VAL A 440 -8.83 10.03 -14.78
C VAL A 440 -9.38 8.61 -14.59
N PRO A 441 -8.89 7.78 -13.64
CA PRO A 441 -9.46 6.45 -13.39
C PRO A 441 -10.97 6.46 -13.14
N SER A 442 -11.46 7.40 -12.33
CA SER A 442 -12.88 7.52 -12.00
C SER A 442 -13.73 7.94 -13.22
N LEU A 443 -13.18 8.81 -14.06
CA LEU A 443 -13.81 9.22 -15.30
C LEU A 443 -13.96 8.06 -16.29
N ILE A 444 -12.88 7.28 -16.50
CA ILE A 444 -12.92 6.09 -17.37
C ILE A 444 -13.92 5.08 -16.81
N ARG A 445 -13.87 4.78 -15.50
CA ARG A 445 -14.76 3.83 -14.84
C ARG A 445 -16.23 4.20 -14.99
N SER A 446 -16.60 5.45 -14.74
CA SER A 446 -17.98 5.92 -14.85
C SER A 446 -18.48 5.89 -16.31
N THR A 447 -17.62 6.27 -17.26
CA THR A 447 -17.91 6.24 -18.70
C THR A 447 -18.09 4.81 -19.21
N ALA A 448 -17.14 3.93 -18.89
CA ALA A 448 -17.21 2.51 -19.20
C ALA A 448 -18.44 1.85 -18.58
N SER A 449 -18.76 2.17 -17.32
CA SER A 449 -19.94 1.62 -16.66
C SER A 449 -21.24 1.98 -17.38
N ARG A 450 -21.39 3.24 -17.82
CA ARG A 450 -22.56 3.68 -18.58
C ARG A 450 -22.68 2.91 -19.89
N ILE A 451 -21.58 2.78 -20.62
CA ILE A 451 -21.54 2.10 -21.91
C ILE A 451 -21.83 0.61 -21.75
N LEU A 452 -21.19 -0.06 -20.79
CA LEU A 452 -21.42 -1.47 -20.50
C LEU A 452 -22.88 -1.74 -20.13
N VAL A 453 -23.49 -0.92 -19.27
CA VAL A 453 -24.91 -1.10 -18.91
C VAL A 453 -25.81 -1.00 -20.14
N HIS A 454 -25.56 -0.02 -21.01
CA HIS A 454 -26.36 0.18 -22.21
C HIS A 454 -26.16 -0.94 -23.23
N ASP A 455 -24.91 -1.35 -23.48
CA ASP A 455 -24.59 -2.35 -24.51
C ASP A 455 -25.00 -3.77 -24.09
N PHE A 456 -24.90 -4.11 -22.81
CA PHE A 456 -25.28 -5.44 -22.32
C PHE A 456 -26.80 -5.60 -22.18
N ALA A 457 -27.54 -4.51 -21.94
CA ALA A 457 -28.99 -4.56 -21.82
C ALA A 457 -29.70 -5.02 -23.11
N SER A 458 -29.05 -4.90 -24.27
CA SER A 458 -29.60 -5.32 -25.58
C SER A 458 -29.14 -6.70 -26.04
N ARG A 459 -28.20 -7.34 -25.33
CA ARG A 459 -27.58 -8.62 -25.73
C ARG A 459 -28.05 -9.79 -24.89
N THR A 460 -28.03 -10.98 -25.48
CA THR A 460 -28.35 -12.24 -24.80
C THR A 460 -27.10 -12.96 -24.27
N LEU A 461 -27.29 -13.91 -23.36
CA LEU A 461 -26.18 -14.66 -22.75
C LEU A 461 -25.33 -15.41 -23.80
N ASP A 462 -25.96 -16.03 -24.79
CA ASP A 462 -25.27 -16.81 -25.81
C ASP A 462 -24.39 -15.92 -26.72
N GLU A 463 -24.86 -14.70 -27.01
CA GLU A 463 -24.09 -13.69 -27.76
C GLU A 463 -22.85 -13.23 -26.98
N LEU A 464 -22.97 -13.12 -25.66
CA LEU A 464 -21.89 -12.69 -24.77
C LEU A 464 -20.87 -13.80 -24.49
N LEU A 465 -21.33 -15.05 -24.41
CA LEU A 465 -20.46 -16.20 -24.13
C LEU A 465 -19.77 -16.75 -25.38
N GLY A 466 -20.31 -16.51 -26.58
CA GLY A 466 -19.85 -17.05 -27.86
C GLY A 466 -18.55 -16.47 -28.42
N GLU A 467 -18.29 -16.72 -29.71
CA GLU A 467 -17.03 -16.41 -30.39
C GLU A 467 -16.74 -14.89 -30.56
N GLN A 468 -17.70 -14.02 -30.26
CA GLN A 468 -17.65 -12.57 -30.53
C GLN A 468 -17.08 -11.72 -29.37
N ARG A 469 -16.39 -12.32 -28.38
CA ARG A 469 -15.85 -11.56 -27.22
C ARG A 469 -14.83 -10.51 -27.63
N THR A 470 -13.98 -10.80 -28.61
CA THR A 470 -12.97 -9.85 -29.10
C THR A 470 -13.63 -8.66 -29.80
N SER A 471 -14.62 -8.91 -30.66
CA SER A 471 -15.36 -7.83 -31.32
C SER A 471 -16.16 -6.99 -30.33
N LEU A 472 -16.77 -7.62 -29.31
CA LEU A 472 -17.44 -6.92 -28.23
C LEU A 472 -16.47 -6.00 -27.46
N ALA A 473 -15.29 -6.50 -27.12
CA ALA A 473 -14.26 -5.72 -26.44
C ALA A 473 -13.85 -4.49 -27.27
N ASP A 474 -13.65 -4.66 -28.58
CA ASP A 474 -13.29 -3.58 -29.51
C ASP A 474 -14.41 -2.54 -29.67
N GLU A 475 -15.68 -2.97 -29.69
CA GLU A 475 -16.85 -2.10 -29.75
C GLU A 475 -16.98 -1.25 -28.47
N ILE A 476 -16.87 -1.89 -27.31
CA ILE A 476 -16.89 -1.20 -26.01
C ILE A 476 -15.73 -0.21 -25.92
N GLY A 477 -14.52 -0.64 -26.28
CA GLY A 477 -13.33 0.22 -26.26
C GLY A 477 -13.49 1.46 -27.14
N ARG A 478 -14.00 1.29 -28.37
CA ARG A 478 -14.30 2.40 -29.28
C ARG A 478 -15.38 3.34 -28.74
N ALA A 479 -16.45 2.80 -28.17
CA ALA A 479 -17.50 3.62 -27.56
C ALA A 479 -16.98 4.43 -26.37
N VAL A 480 -16.16 3.81 -25.50
CA VAL A 480 -15.55 4.48 -24.34
C VAL A 480 -14.60 5.57 -24.81
N GLN A 481 -13.75 5.27 -25.80
CA GLN A 481 -12.83 6.24 -26.37
C GLN A 481 -13.57 7.43 -27.00
N ALA A 482 -14.69 7.21 -27.70
CA ALA A 482 -15.48 8.27 -28.31
C ALA A 482 -16.12 9.20 -27.27
N ASP A 483 -16.64 8.65 -26.16
CA ASP A 483 -17.18 9.46 -25.07
C ASP A 483 -16.06 10.22 -24.32
N LEU A 484 -14.90 9.59 -24.10
CA LEU A 484 -13.72 10.24 -23.51
C LEU A 484 -13.16 11.38 -24.38
N GLN A 485 -13.25 11.25 -25.71
CA GLN A 485 -12.90 12.31 -26.65
C GLN A 485 -13.91 13.46 -26.61
N ARG A 486 -15.22 13.16 -26.51
CA ARG A 486 -16.26 14.20 -26.38
C ARG A 486 -16.09 15.03 -25.11
N LEU A 487 -15.56 14.42 -24.05
CA LEU A 487 -15.25 15.08 -22.78
C LEU A 487 -13.88 15.79 -22.79
N ASP A 488 -13.14 15.75 -23.90
CA ASP A 488 -11.78 16.26 -24.02
C ASP A 488 -10.90 15.81 -22.84
N SER A 489 -10.93 14.50 -22.55
CA SER A 489 -10.25 13.95 -21.37
C SER A 489 -8.74 13.80 -21.52
N GLY A 490 -8.20 13.87 -22.74
CA GLY A 490 -6.78 13.60 -23.00
C GLY A 490 -6.35 12.14 -22.80
N VAL A 491 -7.30 11.22 -22.61
CA VAL A 491 -7.03 9.79 -22.37
C VAL A 491 -7.15 8.98 -23.65
N GLU A 492 -6.23 8.04 -23.82
CA GLU A 492 -6.21 7.05 -24.89
C GLU A 492 -6.42 5.64 -24.32
N ILE A 493 -7.45 4.95 -24.79
CA ILE A 493 -7.70 3.53 -24.54
C ILE A 493 -6.89 2.72 -25.55
N LEU A 494 -5.93 1.95 -25.04
CA LEU A 494 -5.05 1.11 -25.85
C LEU A 494 -5.68 -0.25 -26.16
N ALA A 495 -6.32 -0.84 -25.15
CA ALA A 495 -7.01 -2.11 -25.28
C ALA A 495 -8.16 -2.19 -24.27
N THR A 496 -9.21 -2.90 -24.67
CA THR A 496 -10.26 -3.36 -23.76
C THR A 496 -10.22 -4.88 -23.76
N VAL A 497 -10.19 -5.48 -22.59
CA VAL A 497 -10.10 -6.94 -22.44
C VAL A 497 -11.27 -7.41 -21.61
N VAL A 498 -12.06 -8.33 -22.17
CA VAL A 498 -13.10 -9.04 -21.45
C VAL A 498 -12.48 -10.32 -20.91
N GLU A 499 -12.12 -10.33 -19.63
CA GLU A 499 -11.45 -11.48 -19.02
C GLU A 499 -12.43 -12.61 -18.73
N ALA A 500 -13.61 -12.27 -18.23
CA ALA A 500 -14.63 -13.25 -17.87
C ALA A 500 -16.03 -12.68 -18.04
N ILE A 501 -16.94 -13.54 -18.50
CA ILE A 501 -18.39 -13.36 -18.44
C ILE A 501 -18.94 -14.69 -17.98
N HIS A 502 -19.67 -14.69 -16.86
CA HIS A 502 -20.31 -15.88 -16.33
C HIS A 502 -21.59 -15.55 -15.55
N PRO A 503 -22.51 -16.52 -15.40
CA PRO A 503 -23.60 -16.39 -14.46
C PRO A 503 -23.08 -16.18 -13.02
N PRO A 504 -23.87 -15.57 -12.12
CA PRO A 504 -23.52 -15.47 -10.71
C PRO A 504 -23.17 -16.85 -10.12
N ALA A 505 -22.21 -16.88 -9.20
CA ALA A 505 -21.70 -18.13 -8.62
C ALA A 505 -22.80 -19.08 -8.10
N GLY A 506 -23.85 -18.54 -7.49
CA GLY A 506 -25.00 -19.31 -7.00
C GLY A 506 -25.81 -20.02 -8.10
N ALA A 507 -25.70 -19.58 -9.35
CA ALA A 507 -26.41 -20.16 -10.50
C ALA A 507 -25.52 -21.04 -11.40
N ALA A 508 -24.19 -20.99 -11.24
CA ALA A 508 -23.23 -21.67 -12.13
C ALA A 508 -23.53 -23.17 -12.32
N ASN A 509 -23.80 -23.89 -11.23
CA ASN A 509 -24.13 -25.32 -11.27
C ASN A 509 -25.42 -25.63 -12.05
N ALA A 510 -26.43 -24.75 -11.97
CA ALA A 510 -27.67 -24.94 -12.72
C ALA A 510 -27.43 -24.77 -14.23
N TYR A 511 -26.62 -23.76 -14.62
CA TYR A 511 -26.23 -23.56 -16.02
C TYR A 511 -25.40 -24.73 -16.55
N HIS A 512 -24.40 -25.21 -15.79
CA HIS A 512 -23.65 -26.41 -16.16
C HIS A 512 -24.57 -27.62 -16.37
N GLY A 513 -25.59 -27.78 -15.52
CA GLY A 513 -26.61 -28.82 -15.67
C GLY A 513 -27.39 -28.73 -16.99
N VAL A 514 -27.83 -27.52 -17.37
CA VAL A 514 -28.55 -27.31 -18.65
C VAL A 514 -27.64 -27.59 -19.84
N GLN A 515 -26.40 -27.10 -19.83
CA GLN A 515 -25.42 -27.38 -20.89
C GLN A 515 -25.12 -28.87 -21.01
N ALA A 516 -24.91 -29.56 -19.89
CA ALA A 516 -24.68 -31.01 -19.87
C ALA A 516 -25.88 -31.77 -20.43
N ALA A 517 -27.11 -31.36 -20.10
CA ALA A 517 -28.32 -31.96 -20.64
C ALA A 517 -28.46 -31.73 -22.16
N GLN A 518 -28.17 -30.53 -22.66
CA GLN A 518 -28.19 -30.23 -24.10
C GLN A 518 -27.14 -31.03 -24.87
N ILE A 519 -25.90 -31.08 -24.38
CA ILE A 519 -24.83 -31.91 -24.97
C ILE A 519 -25.24 -33.38 -24.96
N GLY A 520 -25.79 -33.87 -23.86
CA GLY A 520 -26.31 -35.24 -23.75
C GLY A 520 -27.41 -35.53 -24.77
N ALA A 521 -28.39 -34.63 -24.92
CA ALA A 521 -29.45 -34.76 -25.91
C ALA A 521 -28.91 -34.77 -27.35
N GLN A 522 -27.99 -33.87 -27.68
CA GLN A 522 -27.37 -33.82 -29.00
C GLN A 522 -26.52 -35.05 -29.29
N ALA A 523 -25.79 -35.58 -28.29
CA ALA A 523 -25.04 -36.81 -28.40
C ALA A 523 -25.95 -38.01 -28.67
N LEU A 524 -27.09 -38.12 -27.98
CA LEU A 524 -28.09 -39.15 -28.23
C LEU A 524 -28.66 -39.06 -29.65
N ILE A 525 -29.04 -37.86 -30.11
CA ILE A 525 -29.54 -37.65 -31.47
C ILE A 525 -28.50 -38.08 -32.51
N SER A 526 -27.24 -37.65 -32.34
CA SER A 526 -26.15 -38.01 -33.24
C SER A 526 -25.89 -39.52 -33.25
N ARG A 527 -25.97 -40.18 -32.08
CA ARG A 527 -25.84 -41.64 -31.96
C ARG A 527 -26.94 -42.37 -32.71
N GLU A 528 -28.20 -41.99 -32.50
CA GLU A 528 -29.33 -42.64 -33.18
C GLU A 528 -29.33 -42.37 -34.70
N ARG A 529 -28.89 -41.18 -35.14
CA ARG A 529 -28.66 -40.90 -36.57
C ARG A 529 -27.56 -41.79 -37.16
N GLY A 530 -26.48 -42.02 -36.41
CA GLY A 530 -25.43 -42.96 -36.79
C GLY A 530 -25.96 -44.39 -36.95
N ALA A 531 -26.70 -44.89 -35.95
CA ALA A 531 -27.30 -46.23 -35.99
C ALA A 531 -28.30 -46.39 -37.15
N ALA A 532 -29.15 -45.40 -37.40
CA ALA A 532 -30.07 -45.41 -38.54
C ALA A 532 -29.33 -45.45 -39.89
N SER A 533 -28.22 -44.72 -40.01
CA SER A 533 -27.40 -44.69 -41.22
C SER A 533 -26.68 -46.01 -41.44
N GLU A 534 -26.14 -46.62 -40.37
CA GLU A 534 -25.54 -47.95 -40.40
C GLU A 534 -26.55 -49.00 -40.87
N GLN A 535 -27.73 -49.05 -40.25
CA GLN A 535 -28.80 -49.98 -40.62
C GLN A 535 -29.21 -49.83 -42.10
N THR A 536 -29.34 -48.58 -42.57
CA THR A 536 -29.68 -48.29 -43.97
C THR A 536 -28.59 -48.79 -44.92
N ASN A 537 -27.33 -48.54 -44.60
CA ASN A 537 -26.20 -49.00 -45.41
C ASN A 537 -26.06 -50.53 -45.42
N GLN A 538 -26.32 -51.20 -44.29
CA GLN A 538 -26.36 -52.67 -44.22
C GLN A 538 -27.47 -53.24 -45.11
N ALA A 539 -28.67 -52.65 -45.07
CA ALA A 539 -29.78 -53.08 -45.94
C ALA A 539 -29.47 -52.86 -47.43
N LEU A 540 -28.85 -51.72 -47.78
CA LEU A 540 -28.40 -51.44 -49.15
C LEU A 540 -27.33 -52.44 -49.62
N LEU A 541 -26.37 -52.76 -48.76
CA LEU A 541 -25.33 -53.75 -49.04
C LEU A 541 -25.96 -55.13 -49.32
N GLN A 542 -26.85 -55.60 -48.44
CA GLN A 542 -27.55 -56.87 -48.61
C GLN A 542 -28.37 -56.91 -49.92
N ALA A 543 -29.09 -55.83 -50.24
CA ALA A 543 -29.85 -55.72 -51.47
C ALA A 543 -28.96 -55.74 -52.73
N SER A 544 -27.80 -55.06 -52.68
CA SER A 544 -26.82 -55.10 -53.77
C SER A 544 -26.27 -56.51 -53.93
N THR A 545 -25.76 -57.13 -52.86
CA THR A 545 -25.19 -58.48 -52.89
C THR A 545 -26.19 -59.50 -53.41
N ALA A 546 -27.46 -59.43 -52.98
CA ALA A 546 -28.51 -60.33 -53.47
C ALA A 546 -28.78 -60.14 -54.97
N ARG A 547 -28.85 -58.89 -55.45
CA ARG A 547 -29.03 -58.57 -56.87
C ARG A 547 -27.84 -59.02 -57.70
N ASP A 548 -26.63 -58.75 -57.23
CA ASP A 548 -25.38 -59.07 -57.91
C ASP A 548 -25.23 -60.59 -58.02
N GLN A 549 -25.53 -61.32 -56.94
CA GLN A 549 -25.53 -62.78 -56.94
C GLN A 549 -26.57 -63.36 -57.91
N ALA A 550 -27.81 -62.85 -57.90
CA ALA A 550 -28.84 -63.31 -58.82
C ALA A 550 -28.46 -63.04 -60.28
N THR A 551 -27.85 -61.88 -60.56
CA THR A 551 -27.36 -61.51 -61.89
C THR A 551 -26.21 -62.41 -62.33
N ALA A 552 -25.27 -62.70 -61.44
CA ALA A 552 -24.16 -63.62 -61.69
C ALA A 552 -24.67 -65.03 -62.01
N THR A 553 -25.56 -65.59 -61.18
CA THR A 553 -26.16 -66.91 -61.42
C THR A 553 -26.95 -66.94 -62.73
N ALA A 554 -27.76 -65.91 -63.03
CA ALA A 554 -28.48 -65.85 -64.29
C ALA A 554 -27.54 -65.81 -65.51
N ARG A 555 -26.41 -65.09 -65.42
CA ARG A 555 -25.39 -65.07 -66.46
C ARG A 555 -24.68 -66.41 -66.61
N GLU A 556 -24.32 -67.06 -65.50
CA GLU A 556 -23.68 -68.38 -65.48
C GLU A 556 -24.59 -69.45 -66.09
N VAL A 557 -25.88 -69.49 -65.70
CA VAL A 557 -26.86 -70.42 -66.26
C VAL A 557 -27.06 -70.19 -67.75
N ASN A 558 -27.22 -68.94 -68.19
CA ASN A 558 -27.38 -68.63 -69.62
C ASN A 558 -26.13 -68.98 -70.44
N ALA A 559 -24.94 -68.65 -69.93
CA ALA A 559 -23.67 -68.98 -70.58
C ALA A 559 -23.47 -70.51 -70.64
N GLY A 560 -23.77 -71.23 -69.57
CA GLY A 560 -23.74 -72.69 -69.53
C GLY A 560 -24.70 -73.33 -70.52
N ALA A 561 -25.94 -72.83 -70.61
CA ALA A 561 -26.93 -73.28 -71.60
C ALA A 561 -26.48 -73.01 -73.05
N GLN A 562 -25.89 -71.84 -73.32
CA GLN A 562 -25.33 -71.52 -74.63
C GLN A 562 -24.15 -72.43 -74.99
N ALA A 563 -23.25 -72.67 -74.05
CA ALA A 563 -22.12 -73.58 -74.24
C ALA A 563 -22.60 -75.02 -74.49
N ALA A 564 -23.58 -75.50 -73.73
CA ALA A 564 -24.19 -76.82 -73.92
C ALA A 564 -24.87 -76.94 -75.28
N ASN A 565 -25.61 -75.91 -75.72
CA ASN A 565 -26.26 -75.89 -77.04
C ASN A 565 -25.23 -75.88 -78.19
N LEU A 566 -24.18 -75.05 -78.10
CA LEU A 566 -23.09 -75.01 -79.08
C LEU A 566 -22.37 -76.36 -79.15
N ARG A 567 -22.07 -76.95 -77.98
CA ARG A 567 -21.46 -78.28 -77.88
C ARG A 567 -22.36 -79.34 -78.52
N PHE A 568 -23.63 -79.39 -78.15
CA PHE A 568 -24.59 -80.34 -78.71
C PHE A 568 -24.71 -80.19 -80.24
N ALA A 569 -24.81 -78.97 -80.76
CA ALA A 569 -24.86 -78.73 -82.20
C ALA A 569 -23.57 -79.18 -82.92
N ALA A 570 -22.41 -78.95 -82.32
CA ALA A 570 -21.13 -79.42 -82.85
C ALA A 570 -21.04 -80.96 -82.84
N GLU A 571 -21.45 -81.60 -81.74
CA GLU A 571 -21.50 -83.06 -81.60
C GLU A 571 -22.49 -83.69 -82.59
N GLN A 572 -23.68 -83.10 -82.75
CA GLN A 572 -24.68 -83.52 -83.74
C GLN A 572 -24.11 -83.46 -85.17
N LYS A 573 -23.42 -82.36 -85.51
CA LYS A 573 -22.77 -82.18 -86.82
C LYS A 573 -21.62 -83.19 -87.04
N ALA A 574 -20.81 -83.44 -86.01
CA ALA A 574 -19.75 -84.43 -86.05
C ALA A 574 -20.30 -85.85 -86.24
N TYR A 575 -21.35 -86.21 -85.50
CA TYR A 575 -22.06 -87.48 -85.67
C TYR A 575 -22.67 -87.64 -87.06
N ALA A 576 -23.31 -86.60 -87.61
CA ALA A 576 -23.87 -86.64 -88.96
C ALA A 576 -22.80 -86.88 -90.05
N THR A 577 -21.55 -86.50 -89.79
CA THR A 577 -20.42 -86.64 -90.74
C THR A 577 -19.68 -87.98 -90.58
N ALA A 578 -19.46 -88.43 -89.34
CA ALA A 578 -18.59 -89.59 -89.03
C ALA A 578 -19.33 -90.81 -88.43
N GLY A 579 -20.62 -90.69 -88.10
CA GLY A 579 -21.47 -91.78 -87.63
C GLY A 579 -20.91 -92.52 -86.41
N GLN A 580 -20.75 -93.85 -86.52
CA GLN A 580 -20.27 -94.69 -85.42
C GLN A 580 -18.81 -94.42 -85.02
N ALA A 581 -17.97 -93.89 -85.92
CA ALA A 581 -16.57 -93.59 -85.61
C ALA A 581 -16.47 -92.51 -84.52
N PHE A 582 -17.32 -91.48 -84.58
CA PHE A 582 -17.40 -90.42 -83.56
C PHE A 582 -17.82 -90.96 -82.18
N VAL A 583 -18.81 -91.87 -82.14
CA VAL A 583 -19.27 -92.47 -80.87
C VAL A 583 -18.17 -93.30 -80.22
N LEU A 584 -17.43 -94.07 -81.01
CA LEU A 584 -16.29 -94.84 -80.53
C LEU A 584 -15.17 -93.93 -80.01
N GLU A 585 -14.83 -92.87 -80.75
CA GLU A 585 -13.84 -91.88 -80.32
C GLU A 585 -14.25 -91.19 -79.01
N GLN A 586 -15.51 -90.76 -78.89
CA GLN A 586 -16.02 -90.14 -77.66
C GLN A 586 -16.02 -91.13 -76.49
N TYR A 587 -16.41 -92.39 -76.70
CA TYR A 587 -16.34 -93.44 -75.69
C TYR A 587 -14.90 -93.67 -75.23
N LEU A 588 -13.97 -93.84 -76.17
CA LEU A 588 -12.55 -94.03 -75.85
C LEU A 588 -11.93 -92.78 -75.20
N GLY A 589 -12.36 -91.58 -75.59
CA GLY A 589 -11.95 -90.32 -74.98
C GLY A 589 -12.42 -90.18 -73.54
N GLN A 590 -13.70 -90.48 -73.27
CA GLN A 590 -14.24 -90.51 -71.90
C GLN A 590 -13.60 -91.62 -71.06
N LEU A 591 -13.40 -92.80 -71.65
CA LEU A 591 -12.68 -93.91 -71.02
C LEU A 591 -11.24 -93.49 -70.69
N SER A 592 -10.55 -92.81 -71.60
CA SER A 592 -9.19 -92.30 -71.39
C SER A 592 -9.14 -91.27 -70.26
N GLN A 593 -10.05 -90.29 -70.25
CA GLN A 593 -10.16 -89.30 -69.17
C GLN A 593 -10.49 -89.94 -67.82
N GLY A 594 -11.40 -90.92 -67.79
CA GLY A 594 -11.76 -91.65 -66.58
C GLY A 594 -10.64 -92.58 -66.08
N LEU A 595 -9.92 -93.23 -66.99
CA LEU A 595 -8.81 -94.12 -66.67
C LEU A 595 -7.52 -93.38 -66.30
N ALA A 596 -7.36 -92.10 -66.68
CA ALA A 596 -6.18 -91.29 -66.36
C ALA A 596 -5.87 -91.20 -64.86
N HIS A 597 -6.89 -91.41 -64.01
CA HIS A 597 -6.75 -91.43 -62.55
C HIS A 597 -7.25 -92.74 -61.90
N ALA A 598 -7.51 -93.79 -62.69
CA ALA A 598 -8.00 -95.06 -62.17
C ALA A 598 -6.85 -95.91 -61.60
N LYS A 599 -7.03 -96.46 -60.40
CA LYS A 599 -6.11 -97.45 -59.82
C LYS A 599 -6.37 -98.81 -60.46
N LEU A 600 -5.42 -99.30 -61.27
CA LEU A 600 -5.53 -100.57 -61.99
C LEU A 600 -5.05 -101.75 -61.12
N LEU A 601 -5.86 -102.81 -61.02
CA LEU A 601 -5.48 -104.10 -60.48
C LEU A 601 -5.31 -105.08 -61.64
N ILE A 602 -4.09 -105.57 -61.87
CA ILE A 602 -3.76 -106.49 -62.97
C ILE A 602 -3.65 -107.91 -62.40
N LEU A 603 -4.47 -108.84 -62.88
CA LEU A 603 -4.43 -110.27 -62.50
C LEU A 603 -3.88 -111.08 -63.68
N ASP A 604 -2.73 -111.74 -63.49
CA ASP A 604 -2.08 -112.60 -64.49
C ASP A 604 -2.43 -114.07 -64.24
N HIS A 605 -2.89 -114.77 -65.28
CA HIS A 605 -3.31 -116.17 -65.26
C HIS A 605 -2.14 -117.16 -65.49
N ARG A 606 -0.90 -116.68 -65.61
CA ARG A 606 0.32 -117.49 -65.84
C ARG A 606 1.08 -117.88 -64.56
N LEU A 607 0.56 -117.56 -63.38
CA LEU A 607 1.12 -117.97 -62.09
C LEU A 607 0.49 -119.31 -61.63
N GLY A 608 1.30 -120.36 -61.50
CA GLY A 608 0.88 -121.75 -61.24
C GLY A 608 0.32 -122.03 -59.83
N ALA A 609 -0.39 -123.16 -59.71
CA ALA A 609 -1.32 -123.51 -58.64
C ALA A 609 -0.76 -123.87 -57.24
N ASP A 610 0.56 -123.78 -56.98
CA ASP A 610 1.15 -124.11 -55.66
C ASP A 610 1.52 -122.89 -54.79
N GLY A 611 1.10 -121.70 -55.21
CA GLY A 611 1.13 -120.49 -54.39
C GLY A 611 -0.15 -119.72 -54.61
N ALA A 612 -1.23 -120.10 -53.91
CA ALA A 612 -2.44 -119.28 -53.92
C ALA A 612 -2.06 -117.85 -53.51
N PRO A 613 -2.36 -116.82 -54.32
CA PRO A 613 -2.08 -115.45 -53.95
C PRO A 613 -2.93 -115.09 -52.72
N THR A 614 -2.31 -115.08 -51.54
CA THR A 614 -2.92 -114.55 -50.31
C THR A 614 -3.04 -113.04 -50.45
N ILE A 615 -4.27 -112.54 -50.33
CA ILE A 615 -4.55 -111.11 -50.19
C ILE A 615 -3.99 -110.66 -48.84
N ASP A 616 -2.98 -109.81 -48.84
CA ASP A 616 -2.50 -109.15 -47.62
C ASP A 616 -3.51 -108.07 -47.21
N LEU A 617 -4.40 -108.40 -46.26
CA LEU A 617 -5.44 -107.51 -45.71
C LEU A 617 -4.91 -106.56 -44.65
N ARG A 618 -3.59 -106.47 -44.43
CA ARG A 618 -3.04 -105.44 -43.55
C ARG A 618 -3.30 -104.08 -44.21
N SER A 619 -4.00 -103.21 -43.49
CA SER A 619 -4.29 -101.84 -43.90
C SER A 619 -2.98 -101.13 -44.23
N PHE A 620 -2.66 -101.00 -45.52
CA PHE A 620 -1.55 -100.20 -45.99
C PHE A 620 -1.89 -98.74 -45.71
N THR A 621 -1.48 -98.24 -44.55
CA THR A 621 -1.51 -96.81 -44.25
C THR A 621 -0.52 -96.13 -45.21
N LEU A 622 -1.04 -95.37 -46.17
CA LEU A 622 -0.24 -94.41 -46.92
C LEU A 622 0.42 -93.44 -45.94
N PRO A 623 1.67 -93.00 -46.18
CA PRO A 623 2.36 -92.03 -45.32
C PRO A 623 1.49 -90.77 -45.19
N ALA A 624 1.30 -90.31 -43.96
CA ALA A 624 0.65 -89.03 -43.69
C ALA A 624 1.45 -87.92 -44.39
N ASP A 625 0.79 -87.18 -45.28
CA ASP A 625 1.34 -85.94 -45.82
C ASP A 625 1.36 -84.91 -44.68
N PRO A 626 2.54 -84.47 -44.19
CA PRO A 626 2.63 -83.56 -43.07
C PRO A 626 2.14 -82.18 -43.51
N SER A 627 0.92 -81.86 -43.08
CA SER A 627 0.47 -80.50 -42.75
C SER A 627 0.56 -79.45 -43.87
N GLN A 628 -0.54 -79.30 -44.63
CA GLN A 628 -1.02 -77.93 -44.86
C GLN A 628 -1.84 -77.50 -43.64
N PRO A 629 -1.49 -76.36 -42.99
CA PRO A 629 -2.15 -75.94 -41.76
C PRO A 629 -3.59 -75.49 -41.99
N ARG A 630 -4.46 -75.90 -41.05
CA ARG A 630 -5.86 -75.47 -40.92
C ARG A 630 -5.96 -73.95 -40.98
N LYS A 631 -6.84 -73.45 -41.84
CA LYS A 631 -7.47 -72.13 -41.69
C LYS A 631 -8.21 -72.10 -40.34
N ALA A 632 -7.78 -71.22 -39.45
CA ALA A 632 -8.60 -70.74 -38.35
C ALA A 632 -9.30 -69.45 -38.80
N VAL A 633 -10.63 -69.49 -38.85
CA VAL A 633 -11.51 -68.33 -38.76
C VAL A 633 -12.52 -68.68 -37.69
N GLN A 634 -12.26 -68.21 -36.47
CA GLN A 634 -13.14 -67.40 -35.62
C GLN A 634 -12.46 -67.19 -34.27
#